data_AF-A0A560C920-F1
#
_entry.id   AF-A0A560C920-F1
#
_cell.length_a   1.000
_cell.length_b   1.000
_cell.length_c   1.000
_cell.angle_alpha   90.00
_cell.angle_beta   90.00
_cell.angle_gamma   90.00
#
_symmetry.space_group_name_H-M   'P 1'
#
loop_
_entity.id
_entity.type
_entity.pdbx_description
1 polymer ?
#
loop_
_entity_poly.entity_id
_entity_poly.type
_entity_poly.pdbx_seq_one_letter_code
_entity_poly.pdbx_strand_id
1 'polypeptide(L)'
;MDVDRSAPYLPGPGLFGVDGMSDENTLSESGESLENRRKRLRFRSWHRGMREMDLLIGSFADTHVPDFDHAQLDRYEALLELSDPDLYNWYAGREPLPAEHDTDVMQLLTKFRYTPRQGS
;
A
#
# COMPACT_ATOMS: atom_id res chain seq x y z
N MET A 1 -52.11 -41.66 6.79
CA MET A 1 -50.89 -42.47 6.96
C MET A 1 -49.79 -41.58 6.47
N ASP A 2 -49.28 -40.73 7.35
CA ASP A 2 -48.27 -39.72 7.02
C ASP A 2 -47.08 -39.97 7.93
N VAL A 3 -45.98 -40.32 7.25
CA VAL A 3 -44.66 -40.47 7.83
C VAL A 3 -44.08 -39.08 7.98
N ASP A 4 -44.00 -38.57 9.21
CA ASP A 4 -43.08 -37.47 9.51
C ASP A 4 -42.12 -37.88 10.62
N ARG A 5 -40.86 -38.06 10.23
CA ARG A 5 -39.73 -38.34 11.10
C ARG A 5 -39.41 -37.09 11.90
N SER A 6 -40.11 -36.87 13.00
CA SER A 6 -39.66 -35.97 14.06
C SER A 6 -38.52 -36.61 14.85
N ALA A 7 -37.30 -36.50 14.31
CA ALA A 7 -36.09 -36.72 15.07
C ALA A 7 -35.84 -35.51 16.00
N PRO A 8 -35.46 -35.72 17.27
CA PRO A 8 -35.19 -34.63 18.21
C PRO A 8 -33.82 -33.99 17.89
N TYR A 9 -33.83 -32.72 17.49
CA TYR A 9 -32.59 -31.93 17.43
C TYR A 9 -32.19 -31.53 18.85
N LEU A 10 -31.19 -32.21 19.39
CA LEU A 10 -30.47 -31.78 20.58
C LEU A 10 -29.57 -30.59 20.21
N PRO A 11 -29.63 -29.44 20.90
CA PRO A 11 -28.59 -28.43 20.76
C PRO A 11 -27.32 -28.94 21.48
N GLY A 12 -26.35 -29.42 20.70
CA GLY A 12 -25.01 -29.70 21.23
C GLY A 12 -24.30 -28.39 21.62
N PRO A 13 -23.62 -28.32 22.77
CA PRO A 13 -22.75 -27.19 23.10
C PRO A 13 -21.44 -27.35 22.32
N GLY A 14 -21.44 -26.80 21.11
CA GLY A 14 -20.28 -26.74 20.22
C GLY A 14 -19.55 -25.41 20.37
N LEU A 15 -18.55 -25.42 21.25
CA LEU A 15 -17.48 -24.46 21.40
C LEU A 15 -16.65 -24.34 20.10
N PHE A 16 -16.87 -23.30 19.29
CA PHE A 16 -16.04 -22.85 18.16
C PHE A 16 -16.40 -21.37 17.88
N GLY A 17 -15.52 -20.37 17.81
CA GLY A 17 -14.07 -20.34 17.93
C GLY A 17 -13.64 -18.95 18.39
N VAL A 18 -12.63 -18.94 19.23
CA VAL A 18 -11.68 -17.85 19.39
C VAL A 18 -11.09 -17.55 18.01
N ASP A 19 -11.45 -16.41 17.43
CA ASP A 19 -10.56 -15.72 16.49
C ASP A 19 -9.88 -14.61 17.30
N GLY A 20 -8.81 -15.01 17.97
CA GLY A 20 -7.78 -14.07 18.33
C GLY A 20 -6.88 -13.92 17.13
N MET A 21 -6.66 -12.69 16.67
CA MET A 21 -5.34 -12.26 16.25
C MET A 21 -5.27 -10.73 16.19
N SER A 22 -4.67 -10.20 17.26
CA SER A 22 -3.51 -9.33 17.13
C SER A 22 -3.71 -7.96 16.48
N ASP A 23 -4.18 -7.00 17.27
CA ASP A 23 -3.64 -5.64 17.17
C ASP A 23 -3.21 -5.17 18.57
N GLU A 24 -2.50 -6.04 19.31
CA GLU A 24 -1.54 -5.57 20.30
C GLU A 24 -0.33 -5.00 19.54
N ASN A 25 -0.46 -3.79 18.99
CA ASN A 25 0.71 -2.98 18.65
C ASN A 25 1.02 -2.08 19.84
N THR A 26 1.42 -2.70 20.94
CA THR A 26 2.02 -2.00 22.07
C THR A 26 3.53 -1.98 21.87
N LEU A 27 4.04 -0.77 21.64
CA LEU A 27 5.39 -0.29 21.98
C LEU A 27 6.55 -0.71 21.05
N SER A 28 6.76 0.16 20.06
CA SER A 28 8.07 0.78 19.87
C SER A 28 7.84 2.25 19.50
N GLU A 29 7.96 3.19 20.43
CA GLU A 29 7.70 4.63 20.19
C GLU A 29 8.56 5.22 19.05
N SER A 30 9.71 4.59 18.76
CA SER A 30 10.56 4.92 17.59
C SER A 30 10.10 4.27 16.27
N GLY A 31 9.46 3.10 16.33
CA GLY A 31 8.92 2.38 15.17
C GLY A 31 7.52 2.83 14.76
N GLU A 32 6.68 3.18 15.75
CA GLU A 32 5.32 3.68 15.52
C GLU A 32 5.34 5.00 14.73
N SER A 33 6.32 5.87 15.00
CA SER A 33 6.53 7.12 14.28
C SER A 33 6.85 6.90 12.79
N LEU A 34 7.69 5.90 12.49
CA LEU A 34 8.06 5.51 11.14
C LEU A 34 6.88 4.87 10.40
N GLU A 35 6.20 3.93 11.04
CA GLU A 35 5.07 3.22 10.44
C GLU A 35 3.86 4.15 10.23
N ASN A 36 3.64 5.11 11.13
CA ASN A 36 2.67 6.18 10.93
C ASN A 36 3.03 7.09 9.74
N ARG A 37 4.31 7.46 9.58
CA ARG A 37 4.77 8.20 8.39
C ARG A 37 4.53 7.39 7.11
N ARG A 38 4.91 6.11 7.10
CA ARG A 38 4.68 5.18 5.98
C ARG A 38 3.20 5.09 5.60
N LYS A 39 2.31 4.92 6.59
CA LYS A 39 0.85 4.89 6.38
C LYS A 39 0.33 6.20 5.80
N ARG A 40 0.78 7.36 6.30
CA ARG A 40 0.39 8.68 5.77
C ARG A 40 0.88 8.88 4.32
N LEU A 41 2.13 8.52 4.03
CA LEU A 41 2.71 8.65 2.69
C LEU A 41 2.02 7.70 1.70
N ARG A 42 1.74 6.47 2.11
CA ARG A 42 0.92 5.54 1.33
C ARG A 42 -0.46 6.13 1.08
N PHE A 43 -1.17 6.59 2.10
CA PHE A 43 -2.50 7.19 1.91
C PHE A 43 -2.48 8.39 0.94
N ARG A 44 -1.43 9.21 0.97
CA ARG A 44 -1.21 10.33 0.04
C ARG A 44 -0.90 9.84 -1.39
N SER A 45 -0.23 8.69 -1.52
CA SER A 45 0.05 8.02 -2.78
C SER A 45 -1.21 7.50 -3.48
N TRP A 46 -2.22 7.11 -2.70
CA TRP A 46 -3.53 6.61 -3.13
C TRP A 46 -4.62 7.70 -3.24
N HIS A 47 -4.26 8.96 -3.01
CA HIS A 47 -5.15 10.12 -3.18
C HIS A 47 -4.60 11.09 -4.22
N ARG A 48 -4.02 10.56 -5.29
CA ARG A 48 -3.54 11.37 -6.40
C ARG A 48 -4.63 11.57 -7.43
N GLY A 49 -4.66 12.75 -8.05
CA GLY A 49 -5.73 13.15 -8.98
C GLY A 49 -5.77 12.35 -10.29
N MET A 50 -4.70 11.60 -10.60
CA MET A 50 -4.57 10.79 -11.80
C MET A 50 -4.57 9.30 -11.46
N ARG A 51 -5.59 8.58 -11.93
CA ARG A 51 -5.79 7.14 -11.64
C ARG A 51 -4.60 6.25 -12.01
N GLU A 52 -3.94 6.51 -13.14
CA GLU A 52 -2.77 5.74 -13.57
C GLU A 52 -1.58 5.94 -12.61
N MET A 53 -1.39 7.19 -12.19
CA MET A 53 -0.29 7.54 -11.29
C MET A 53 -0.55 7.08 -9.87
N ASP A 54 -1.80 7.10 -9.44
CA ASP A 54 -2.25 6.51 -8.18
C ASP A 54 -1.95 5.02 -8.10
N LEU A 55 -2.23 4.27 -9.18
CA LEU A 55 -1.94 2.83 -9.25
C LEU A 55 -0.43 2.55 -9.27
N LEU A 56 0.34 3.32 -10.03
CA LEU A 56 1.80 3.19 -10.12
C LEU A 56 2.45 3.47 -8.76
N ILE A 57 2.21 4.67 -8.22
CA ILE A 57 2.81 5.16 -6.98
C ILE A 57 2.25 4.40 -5.78
N GLY A 58 0.96 4.03 -5.79
CA GLY A 58 0.32 3.23 -4.75
C GLY A 58 0.86 1.80 -4.66
N SER A 59 1.08 1.14 -5.80
CA SER A 59 1.71 -0.20 -5.86
C SER A 59 3.18 -0.17 -5.47
N PHE A 60 3.90 0.86 -5.94
CA PHE A 60 5.27 1.13 -5.53
C PHE A 60 5.37 1.37 -4.02
N ALA A 61 4.46 2.18 -3.47
CA ALA A 61 4.40 2.47 -2.05
C ALA A 61 4.20 1.19 -1.23
N ASP A 62 3.21 0.37 -1.58
CA ASP A 62 2.94 -0.87 -0.86
C ASP A 62 4.16 -1.82 -0.84
N THR A 63 4.94 -1.84 -1.91
CA THR A 63 6.10 -2.74 -2.05
C THR A 63 7.36 -2.19 -1.38
N HIS A 64 7.63 -0.89 -1.52
CA HIS A 64 8.92 -0.27 -1.14
C HIS A 64 8.87 0.59 0.13
N VAL A 65 7.75 1.26 0.43
CA VAL A 65 7.60 2.08 1.65
C VAL A 65 7.80 1.29 2.96
N PRO A 66 7.41 0.01 3.11
CA PRO A 66 7.75 -0.76 4.32
C PRO A 66 9.25 -1.03 4.49
N ASP A 67 10.01 -1.04 3.40
CA ASP A 67 11.47 -1.27 3.40
C ASP A 67 12.26 0.06 3.54
N PHE A 68 11.63 1.20 3.27
CA PHE A 68 12.26 2.51 3.30
C PHE A 68 12.66 2.98 4.70
N ASP A 69 13.88 3.49 4.80
CA ASP A 69 14.39 4.18 5.98
C ASP A 69 13.84 5.62 6.09
N HIS A 70 14.01 6.25 7.27
CA HIS A 70 13.60 7.63 7.54
C HIS A 70 14.04 8.62 6.45
N ALA A 71 15.27 8.50 5.94
CA ALA A 71 15.78 9.36 4.87
C ALA A 71 15.15 9.09 3.51
N GLN A 72 14.77 7.83 3.21
CA GLN A 72 14.07 7.49 1.97
C GLN A 72 12.61 7.93 2.03
N LEU A 73 11.96 7.85 3.19
CA LEU A 73 10.61 8.38 3.39
C LEU A 73 10.54 9.89 3.18
N ASP A 74 11.57 10.63 3.61
CA ASP A 74 11.68 12.08 3.39
C ASP A 74 11.80 12.41 1.89
N ARG A 75 12.68 11.70 1.17
CA ARG A 75 12.79 11.82 -0.30
C ARG A 75 11.50 11.43 -1.01
N TYR A 76 10.82 10.39 -0.53
CA TYR A 76 9.53 9.97 -1.07
C TYR A 76 8.45 11.01 -0.82
N GLU A 77 8.45 11.65 0.36
CA GLU A 77 7.55 12.77 0.65
C GLU A 77 7.78 13.93 -0.33
N ALA A 78 9.03 14.32 -0.56
CA ALA A 78 9.36 15.34 -1.55
C ALA A 78 8.94 14.95 -2.98
N LEU A 79 9.09 13.66 -3.35
CA LEU A 79 8.56 13.14 -4.62
C LEU A 79 7.03 13.20 -4.66
N LEU A 80 6.36 12.99 -3.52
CA LEU A 80 4.91 13.13 -3.40
C LEU A 80 4.40 14.57 -3.57
N GLU A 81 5.24 15.57 -3.33
CA GLU A 81 4.94 16.97 -3.58
C GLU A 81 5.03 17.38 -5.06
N LEU A 82 5.67 16.55 -5.89
CA LEU A 82 5.79 16.79 -7.33
C LEU A 82 4.47 16.52 -8.05
N SER A 83 4.23 17.24 -9.14
CA SER A 83 3.03 17.09 -9.99
C SER A 83 2.97 15.72 -10.67
N ASP A 84 1.79 15.10 -10.64
CA ASP A 84 1.47 13.85 -11.35
C ASP A 84 1.91 13.83 -12.83
N PRO A 85 1.58 14.84 -13.65
CA PRO A 85 1.98 14.84 -15.06
C PRO A 85 3.50 14.85 -15.27
N ASP A 86 4.25 15.59 -14.44
CA ASP A 86 5.73 15.64 -14.52
C ASP A 86 6.34 14.28 -14.16
N LEU A 87 5.89 13.67 -13.06
CA LEU A 87 6.29 12.32 -12.68
C LEU A 87 6.00 11.30 -13.78
N TYR A 88 4.83 11.40 -14.41
CA TYR A 88 4.45 10.51 -15.51
C TYR A 88 5.33 10.76 -16.74
N ASN A 89 5.65 12.01 -17.06
CA ASN A 89 6.53 12.35 -18.17
C ASN A 89 7.95 11.79 -17.94
N TRP A 90 8.51 11.89 -16.75
CA TRP A 90 9.82 11.31 -16.42
C TRP A 90 9.78 9.78 -16.44
N TYR A 91 8.75 9.16 -15.85
CA TYR A 91 8.57 7.70 -15.87
C TYR A 91 8.41 7.16 -17.30
N ALA A 92 7.62 7.84 -18.13
CA ALA A 92 7.40 7.48 -19.52
C ALA A 92 8.59 7.85 -20.43
N GLY A 93 9.65 8.48 -19.89
CA GLY A 93 10.81 8.95 -20.64
C GLY A 93 10.50 10.07 -21.64
N ARG A 94 9.39 10.79 -21.45
CA ARG A 94 9.01 11.96 -22.26
C ARG A 94 9.86 13.19 -21.94
N GLU A 95 10.32 13.30 -20.70
CA GLU A 95 11.15 14.40 -20.23
C GLU A 95 12.37 13.86 -19.46
N PRO A 96 13.56 14.49 -19.59
CA PRO A 96 14.73 14.11 -18.81
C PRO A 96 14.53 14.44 -17.33
N LEU A 97 14.86 13.49 -16.46
CA LEU A 97 14.83 13.71 -15.01
C LEU A 97 15.88 14.77 -14.61
N PRO A 98 15.50 15.92 -14.05
CA PRO A 98 16.47 16.91 -13.58
C PRO A 98 17.25 16.34 -12.40
N ALA A 99 18.54 16.69 -12.29
CA ALA A 99 19.43 16.20 -11.23
C ALA A 99 18.92 16.54 -9.82
N GLU A 100 18.10 17.58 -9.68
CA GLU A 100 17.44 17.98 -8.44
C GLU A 100 16.40 16.96 -7.96
N HIS A 101 15.86 16.15 -8.88
CA HIS A 101 14.90 15.07 -8.61
C HIS A 101 15.50 13.68 -8.82
N ASP A 102 16.79 13.59 -9.18
CA ASP A 102 17.56 12.34 -9.24
C ASP A 102 17.86 11.80 -7.84
N THR A 103 16.80 11.34 -7.18
CA THR A 103 16.86 10.69 -5.88
C THR A 103 16.79 9.18 -6.03
N ASP A 104 17.33 8.47 -5.04
CA ASP A 104 17.28 7.01 -4.96
C ASP A 104 15.85 6.46 -5.15
N VAL A 105 14.86 7.15 -4.57
CA VAL A 105 13.45 6.79 -4.68
C VAL A 105 12.90 7.03 -6.08
N MET A 106 13.31 8.11 -6.76
CA MET A 106 12.92 8.37 -8.14
C MET A 106 13.53 7.34 -9.10
N GLN A 107 14.81 6.99 -8.91
CA GLN A 107 15.49 5.92 -9.64
C GLN A 107 14.80 4.55 -9.44
N LEU A 108 14.37 4.25 -8.21
CA LEU A 108 13.57 3.07 -7.90
C LEU A 108 12.22 3.09 -8.63
N LEU A 109 11.54 4.24 -8.65
CA LEU A 109 10.27 4.42 -9.37
C LEU A 109 10.43 4.23 -10.87
N THR A 110 11.46 4.81 -11.50
CA THR A 110 11.73 4.63 -12.94
C THR A 110 12.06 3.17 -13.28
N LYS A 111 12.74 2.46 -12.38
CA LYS A 111 13.03 1.02 -12.51
C LYS A 111 11.80 0.15 -12.24
N PHE A 112 10.82 0.65 -11.49
CA PHE A 112 9.62 -0.09 -11.16
C PHE A 112 8.76 -0.27 -12.40
N ARG A 113 8.83 -1.45 -13.00
CA ARG A 113 7.96 -1.83 -14.12
C ARG A 113 6.56 -2.11 -13.62
N TYR A 114 5.70 -1.10 -13.68
CA TYR A 114 4.27 -1.33 -13.52
C TYR A 114 3.73 -2.00 -14.78
N THR A 115 3.47 -3.30 -14.67
CA THR A 115 2.60 -4.01 -15.61
C THR A 115 1.17 -3.84 -15.14
N PRO A 116 0.34 -2.98 -15.78
CA PRO A 116 -1.09 -3.05 -15.54
C PRO A 116 -1.51 -4.48 -15.85
N ARG A 117 -2.17 -5.14 -14.90
CA ARG A 117 -2.86 -6.40 -15.18
C ARG A 117 -3.98 -6.07 -16.16
N GLN A 118 -3.65 -6.08 -17.45
CA GLN A 118 -4.63 -6.00 -18.53
C GLN A 118 -5.51 -7.23 -18.37
N GLY A 119 -6.70 -7.02 -17.81
CA GLY A 119 -7.73 -8.05 -17.72
C GLY A 119 -8.04 -8.54 -19.12
N SER A 120 -7.94 -9.85 -19.30
CA SER A 120 -8.45 -10.60 -20.46
C SER A 120 -9.97 -10.61 -20.50
#